data_AF-A0A537XMG4-F1
#
_entry.id   AF-A0A537XMG4-F1
#
_cell.length_a   1.000
_cell.length_b   1.000
_cell.length_c   1.000
_cell.angle_alpha   90.00
_cell.angle_beta   90.00
_cell.angle_gamma   90.00
#
_symmetry.space_group_name_H-M   'P 1'
#
loop_
_entity.id
_entity.type
_entity.pdbx_description
1 polymer ?
#
loop_
_entity_poly.entity_id
_entity_poly.type
_entity_poly.pdbx_seq_one_letter_code
_entity_poly.pdbx_strand_id
1 'polypeptide(L)'
;MKKLAFVLGIFLLGSSASPAPADPIGGVSPSQVSATTYVIGAAGDIACPSDPYPATKPDNCQYDDTADLLGGLTLVLALGDNQYNTGSYDAYTTYYDPTWGQYLTNTNPVPGNHEYAQDPSSTPAGYFRYFGDRVKGPDGLGYYSFDVPQGCTPGQGVCWHFIALSSELCFASGGCGAPSDPANPGWGTGCTSG
;
A
#
# COMPACT_ATOMS: atom_id res chain seq x y z
N MET A 1 24.31 -7.54 -10.56
CA MET A 1 23.95 -6.71 -11.74
C MET A 1 23.14 -5.53 -11.23
N LYS A 2 23.60 -4.29 -11.43
CA LYS A 2 22.98 -3.08 -10.86
C LYS A 2 21.60 -2.87 -11.48
N LYS A 3 20.52 -3.12 -10.73
CA LYS A 3 19.16 -2.80 -11.17
C LYS A 3 18.82 -1.38 -10.74
N LEU A 4 18.46 -0.61 -11.75
CA LEU A 4 18.10 0.79 -11.74
C LEU A 4 16.71 0.93 -11.09
N ALA A 5 16.61 1.62 -9.95
CA ALA A 5 15.31 2.05 -9.43
C ALA A 5 14.90 3.34 -10.16
N PHE A 6 13.79 3.29 -10.89
CA PHE A 6 13.16 4.46 -11.50
C PHE A 6 12.33 5.17 -10.42
N VAL A 7 12.76 6.35 -9.98
CA VAL A 7 11.89 7.30 -9.29
C VAL A 7 11.11 8.07 -10.36
N LEU A 8 9.83 7.76 -10.52
CA LEU A 8 8.96 8.42 -11.47
C LEU A 8 8.22 9.58 -10.80
N GLY A 9 8.56 10.81 -11.21
CA GLY A 9 7.65 11.96 -11.19
C GLY A 9 7.81 12.99 -10.07
N ILE A 10 8.84 13.83 -10.14
CA ILE A 10 8.78 15.17 -9.55
C ILE A 10 8.11 16.09 -10.59
N PHE A 11 6.85 16.44 -10.39
CA PHE A 11 6.23 17.58 -11.08
C PHE A 11 6.47 18.84 -10.27
N LEU A 12 7.58 19.53 -10.55
CA LEU A 12 7.77 20.92 -10.15
C LEU A 12 7.13 21.80 -11.23
N LEU A 13 5.91 22.28 -10.99
CA LEU A 13 5.39 23.45 -11.71
C LEU A 13 6.13 24.69 -11.18
N GLY A 14 7.37 24.88 -11.65
CA GLY A 14 8.09 26.14 -11.48
C GLY A 14 7.53 27.18 -12.44
N SER A 15 6.60 28.02 -11.98
CA SER A 15 6.25 29.25 -12.70
C SER A 15 7.45 30.19 -12.66
N SER A 16 8.24 30.22 -13.73
CA SER A 16 9.21 31.29 -13.97
C SER A 16 8.46 32.56 -14.37
N ALA A 17 7.99 33.31 -13.38
CA ALA A 17 7.52 34.67 -13.59
C ALA A 17 8.73 35.58 -13.72
N SER A 18 8.94 36.16 -14.90
CA SER A 18 9.87 37.28 -15.10
C SER A 18 9.52 38.42 -14.13
N PRO A 19 10.51 39.12 -13.53
CA PRO A 19 10.22 40.28 -12.71
C PRO A 19 9.64 41.39 -13.59
N ALA A 20 8.34 41.65 -13.45
CA ALA A 20 7.73 42.89 -13.93
C ALA A 20 8.26 44.07 -13.10
N PRO A 21 8.41 45.28 -13.70
CA PRO A 21 8.79 46.47 -12.95
C PRO A 21 7.77 46.74 -11.83
N ALA A 22 8.26 46.96 -10.61
CA ALA A 22 7.44 47.15 -9.43
C ALA A 22 6.61 48.45 -9.54
N ASP A 23 5.29 48.34 -9.50
CA ASP A 23 4.38 49.44 -9.20
C ASP A 23 4.51 49.82 -7.70
N PRO A 24 4.45 51.12 -7.33
CA PRO A 24 4.72 51.58 -5.96
C PRO A 24 3.52 51.45 -5.00
N ILE A 25 2.50 50.67 -5.34
CA ILE A 25 1.37 50.44 -4.42
C ILE A 25 1.73 49.25 -3.54
N GLY A 26 1.93 49.51 -2.25
CA GLY A 26 2.39 48.56 -1.22
C GLY A 26 1.84 47.15 -1.38
N GLY A 27 2.59 46.31 -2.09
CA GLY A 27 2.29 44.90 -2.26
C GLY A 27 2.60 44.18 -0.96
N VAL A 28 1.57 43.67 -0.30
CA VAL A 28 1.73 42.59 0.67
C VAL A 28 2.50 41.47 -0.02
N SER A 29 3.73 41.22 0.45
CA SER A 29 4.52 40.08 -0.01
C SER A 29 3.67 38.82 0.19
N PRO A 30 3.46 37.98 -0.85
CA PRO A 30 2.70 36.75 -0.66
C PRO A 30 3.44 35.93 0.39
N SER A 31 2.78 35.74 1.55
CA SER A 31 3.29 34.86 2.59
C SER A 31 3.65 33.53 1.95
N GLN A 32 4.93 33.14 2.03
CA GLN A 32 5.35 31.82 1.56
C GLN A 32 4.61 30.78 2.39
N VAL A 33 3.58 30.18 1.80
CA VAL A 33 2.94 29.00 2.38
C VAL A 33 3.96 27.88 2.22
N SER A 34 4.62 27.48 3.29
CA SER A 34 5.38 26.23 3.32
C SER A 34 4.41 25.10 3.01
N ALA A 35 4.46 24.57 1.79
CA ALA A 35 3.63 23.46 1.39
C ALA A 35 4.17 22.18 2.05
N THR A 36 3.43 21.63 3.01
CA THR A 36 3.69 20.28 3.51
C THR A 36 3.59 19.31 2.34
N THR A 37 4.68 18.59 2.06
CA THR A 37 4.69 17.54 1.03
C THR A 37 4.21 16.24 1.65
N TYR A 38 3.19 15.62 1.06
CA TYR A 38 2.68 14.33 1.46
C TYR A 38 3.23 13.28 0.52
N VAL A 39 3.93 12.29 1.08
CA VAL A 39 4.58 11.23 0.29
C VAL A 39 3.95 9.90 0.66
N ILE A 40 3.49 9.19 -0.36
CA ILE A 40 2.87 7.88 -0.25
C ILE A 40 3.83 6.86 -0.87
N GLY A 41 4.23 5.87 -0.09
CA GLY A 41 5.00 4.73 -0.56
C GLY A 41 4.08 3.57 -0.87
N ALA A 42 4.39 2.79 -1.90
CA ALA A 42 3.64 1.59 -2.23
C ALA A 42 4.56 0.50 -2.75
N ALA A 43 4.39 -0.73 -2.28
CA ALA A 43 5.06 -1.91 -2.82
C ALA A 43 4.22 -3.17 -2.59
N GLY A 44 4.38 -4.14 -3.49
CA GLY A 44 4.08 -5.55 -3.25
C GLY A 44 5.38 -6.35 -3.32
N ASP A 45 5.28 -7.67 -3.38
CA ASP A 45 6.44 -8.57 -3.50
C ASP A 45 7.50 -8.32 -2.40
N ILE A 46 7.06 -8.26 -1.13
CA ILE A 46 7.84 -7.61 -0.07
C ILE A 46 8.80 -8.60 0.61
N ALA A 47 8.35 -9.25 1.69
CA ALA A 47 9.23 -10.02 2.54
C ALA A 47 9.22 -11.48 2.11
N CYS A 48 10.33 -12.17 2.32
CA CYS A 48 10.40 -13.60 2.07
C CYS A 48 11.34 -14.29 3.06
N PRO A 49 11.23 -15.62 3.20
CA PRO A 49 12.10 -16.38 4.07
C PRO A 49 13.52 -16.30 3.51
N SER A 50 14.40 -15.64 4.26
CA SER A 50 15.81 -15.53 3.95
C SER A 50 16.59 -15.83 5.22
N ASP A 51 17.30 -16.96 5.21
CA ASP A 51 18.22 -17.36 6.28
C ASP A 51 19.65 -17.43 5.69
N PRO A 52 20.59 -16.61 6.19
CA PRO A 52 20.39 -15.58 7.21
C PRO A 52 19.63 -14.36 6.66
N TYR A 53 19.13 -13.52 7.57
CA TYR A 53 18.37 -12.28 7.32
C TYR A 53 18.99 -11.44 6.17
N PRO A 54 18.20 -10.73 5.35
CA PRO A 54 18.61 -10.27 4.01
C PRO A 54 19.86 -9.40 3.96
N ALA A 55 20.19 -8.66 5.03
CA ALA A 55 21.46 -7.96 5.20
C ALA A 55 22.72 -8.83 4.92
N THR A 56 22.60 -10.15 5.00
CA THR A 56 23.68 -11.12 4.76
C THR A 56 23.64 -11.78 3.37
N LYS A 57 22.61 -11.50 2.56
CA LYS A 57 22.33 -12.14 1.26
C LYS A 57 21.89 -11.09 0.22
N PRO A 58 22.81 -10.21 -0.23
CA PRO A 58 22.47 -9.08 -1.11
C PRO A 58 21.91 -9.46 -2.48
N ASP A 59 21.93 -10.73 -2.89
CA ASP A 59 21.31 -11.17 -4.15
C ASP A 59 19.85 -11.64 -4.00
N ASN A 60 19.33 -11.79 -2.77
CA ASN A 60 17.99 -12.32 -2.51
C ASN A 60 17.23 -11.45 -1.48
N CYS A 61 16.06 -10.96 -1.87
CA CYS A 61 15.01 -10.50 -0.95
C CYS A 61 15.40 -9.34 -0.03
N GLN A 62 15.85 -8.22 -0.60
CA GLN A 62 16.29 -7.01 0.12
C GLN A 62 15.12 -6.18 0.70
N TYR A 63 14.21 -6.82 1.43
CA TYR A 63 13.04 -6.13 1.99
C TYR A 63 13.41 -5.21 3.16
N ASP A 64 14.59 -5.38 3.76
CA ASP A 64 15.20 -4.43 4.69
C ASP A 64 15.62 -3.13 3.99
N ASP A 65 16.36 -3.23 2.87
CA ASP A 65 16.77 -2.05 2.10
C ASP A 65 15.57 -1.26 1.57
N THR A 66 14.47 -1.95 1.19
CA THR A 66 13.25 -1.26 0.76
C THR A 66 12.44 -0.68 1.93
N ALA A 67 12.51 -1.29 3.12
CA ALA A 67 11.88 -0.75 4.32
C ALA A 67 12.52 0.59 4.73
N ASP A 68 13.83 0.75 4.57
CA ASP A 68 14.54 2.00 4.90
C ASP A 68 14.02 3.20 4.08
N LEU A 69 13.46 2.96 2.88
CA LEU A 69 12.88 3.99 2.03
C LEU A 69 11.51 4.50 2.54
N LEU A 70 10.90 3.83 3.52
CA LEU A 70 9.59 4.18 4.06
C LEU A 70 9.66 5.18 5.23
N GLY A 71 10.87 5.51 5.69
CA GLY A 71 11.10 6.48 6.75
C GLY A 71 10.49 7.85 6.44
N GLY A 72 9.59 8.32 7.31
CA GLY A 72 8.96 9.64 7.19
C GLY A 72 7.84 9.74 6.17
N LEU A 73 7.43 8.62 5.54
CA LEU A 73 6.28 8.62 4.64
C LEU A 73 4.97 8.81 5.41
N THR A 74 4.02 9.51 4.76
CA THR A 74 2.69 9.76 5.32
C THR A 74 1.85 8.48 5.35
N LEU A 75 1.97 7.69 4.29
CA LEU A 75 1.15 6.52 4.05
C LEU A 75 1.98 5.46 3.35
N VAL A 76 1.81 4.21 3.77
CA VAL A 76 2.38 3.04 3.10
C VAL A 76 1.24 2.17 2.59
N LEU A 77 1.27 1.82 1.31
CA LEU A 77 0.33 0.89 0.68
C LEU A 77 1.05 -0.44 0.44
N ALA A 78 0.66 -1.49 1.14
CA ALA A 78 1.21 -2.83 0.94
C ALA A 78 0.29 -3.59 -0.03
N LEU A 79 0.75 -3.76 -1.27
CA LEU A 79 -0.06 -4.07 -2.44
C LEU A 79 -0.25 -5.57 -2.69
N GLY A 80 -0.16 -6.40 -1.65
CA GLY A 80 -0.24 -7.85 -1.76
C GLY A 80 1.13 -8.50 -1.91
N ASP A 81 1.16 -9.82 -1.70
CA ASP A 81 2.37 -10.62 -1.59
C ASP A 81 3.33 -10.00 -0.58
N ASN A 82 2.77 -9.68 0.59
CA ASN A 82 3.49 -8.99 1.64
C ASN A 82 4.49 -9.93 2.31
N GLN A 83 4.16 -11.23 2.40
CA GLN A 83 5.06 -12.26 2.91
C GLN A 83 5.04 -13.55 2.08
N TYR A 84 6.18 -13.89 1.50
CA TYR A 84 6.41 -15.13 0.76
C TYR A 84 6.81 -16.31 1.67
N ASN A 85 6.83 -17.54 1.15
CA ASN A 85 5.98 -17.99 0.04
C ASN A 85 4.56 -18.31 0.55
N THR A 86 4.34 -18.19 1.86
CA THR A 86 3.09 -18.44 2.55
C THR A 86 2.87 -17.31 3.55
N GLY A 87 1.76 -16.60 3.46
CA GLY A 87 1.38 -15.53 4.39
C GLY A 87 0.93 -16.03 5.77
N SER A 88 1.69 -16.97 6.36
CA SER A 88 1.45 -17.47 7.72
C SER A 88 1.83 -16.41 8.76
N TYR A 89 1.15 -16.42 9.91
CA TYR A 89 1.43 -15.46 10.98
C TYR A 89 2.88 -15.53 11.47
N ASP A 90 3.44 -16.74 11.60
CA ASP A 90 4.82 -16.92 12.03
C ASP A 90 5.82 -16.39 10.99
N ALA A 91 5.51 -16.48 9.70
CA ALA A 91 6.33 -15.91 8.65
C ALA A 91 6.28 -14.37 8.70
N TYR A 92 5.11 -13.78 8.94
CA TYR A 92 4.98 -12.34 9.17
C TYR A 92 5.81 -11.87 10.37
N THR A 93 5.69 -12.52 11.53
CA THR A 93 6.44 -12.13 12.73
C THR A 93 7.95 -12.35 12.60
N THR A 94 8.38 -13.32 11.81
CA THR A 94 9.81 -13.64 11.63
C THR A 94 10.50 -12.76 10.59
N TYR A 95 9.85 -12.49 9.46
CA TYR A 95 10.51 -11.86 8.30
C TYR A 95 10.01 -10.44 8.01
N TYR A 96 8.69 -10.24 7.98
CA TYR A 96 8.09 -8.94 7.65
C TYR A 96 8.17 -7.95 8.82
N ASP A 97 7.81 -8.42 10.02
CA ASP A 97 7.66 -7.56 11.21
C ASP A 97 8.94 -6.81 11.60
N PRO A 98 10.14 -7.43 11.58
CA PRO A 98 11.36 -6.74 11.99
C PRO A 98 11.80 -5.58 11.07
N THR A 99 11.23 -5.45 9.87
CA THR A 99 11.56 -4.38 8.91
C THR A 99 10.33 -3.58 8.50
N TRP A 100 9.49 -4.11 7.62
CA TRP A 100 8.30 -3.42 7.14
C TRP A 100 7.26 -3.22 8.25
N GLY A 101 7.21 -4.14 9.23
CA GLY A 101 6.31 -4.05 10.39
C GLY A 101 6.49 -2.80 11.24
N GLN A 102 7.67 -2.16 11.24
CA GLN A 102 7.87 -0.91 11.98
C GLN A 102 6.98 0.25 11.47
N TYR A 103 6.48 0.16 10.25
CA TYR A 103 5.60 1.15 9.62
C TYR A 103 4.11 0.79 9.70
N LEU A 104 3.75 -0.28 10.42
CA LEU A 104 2.40 -0.81 10.49
C LEU A 104 1.35 0.26 10.87
N THR A 105 1.74 1.28 11.65
CA THR A 105 0.84 2.37 12.03
C THR A 105 0.36 3.23 10.86
N ASN A 106 1.09 3.24 9.75
CA ASN A 106 0.79 4.02 8.54
C ASN A 106 0.52 3.11 7.32
N THR A 107 0.55 1.79 7.51
CA THR A 107 0.33 0.80 6.45
C THR A 107 -1.15 0.52 6.22
N ASN A 108 -1.55 0.47 4.95
CA ASN A 108 -2.84 0.01 4.47
C ASN A 108 -2.58 -1.17 3.52
N PRO A 109 -2.77 -2.42 3.99
CA PRO A 109 -2.44 -3.61 3.23
C PRO A 109 -3.63 -4.15 2.44
N VAL A 110 -3.36 -4.85 1.35
CA VAL A 110 -4.25 -5.83 0.71
C VAL A 110 -3.55 -7.19 0.65
N PRO A 111 -4.28 -8.30 0.60
CA PRO A 111 -3.68 -9.62 0.39
C PRO A 111 -3.43 -9.87 -1.10
N GLY A 112 -2.33 -10.56 -1.41
CA GLY A 112 -2.03 -11.13 -2.73
C GLY A 112 -2.12 -12.66 -2.70
N ASN A 113 -1.76 -13.34 -3.80
CA ASN A 113 -1.89 -14.79 -3.90
C ASN A 113 -1.04 -15.55 -2.87
N HIS A 114 0.10 -14.99 -2.42
CA HIS A 114 0.94 -15.63 -1.41
C HIS A 114 0.33 -15.60 -0.01
N GLU A 115 -0.62 -14.70 0.26
CA GLU A 115 -1.38 -14.70 1.52
C GLU A 115 -2.37 -15.87 1.61
N TYR A 116 -2.85 -16.37 0.47
CA TYR A 116 -3.78 -17.51 0.36
C TYR A 116 -3.04 -18.86 0.17
N ALA A 117 -1.69 -18.84 0.10
CA ALA A 117 -0.89 -20.02 -0.20
C ALA A 117 -0.86 -21.04 0.96
N GLN A 118 -1.73 -22.04 0.85
CA GLN A 118 -1.77 -23.37 1.51
C GLN A 118 -3.12 -24.04 1.22
N ASP A 119 -4.13 -23.22 1.00
CA ASP A 119 -5.45 -23.59 0.49
C ASP A 119 -6.03 -22.31 -0.12
N PRO A 120 -6.02 -22.14 -1.45
CA PRO A 120 -6.56 -20.95 -2.09
C PRO A 120 -8.04 -20.73 -1.74
N SER A 121 -8.77 -21.80 -1.40
CA SER A 121 -10.15 -21.76 -0.91
C SER A 121 -10.28 -21.37 0.57
N SER A 122 -9.18 -21.13 1.27
CA SER A 122 -9.19 -20.69 2.66
C SER A 122 -9.04 -19.17 2.80
N THR A 123 -9.59 -18.63 3.89
CA THR A 123 -9.31 -17.28 4.33
C THR A 123 -7.82 -17.15 4.69
N PRO A 124 -7.10 -16.08 4.28
CA PRO A 124 -5.68 -15.87 4.57
C PRO A 124 -5.48 -15.48 6.05
N ALA A 125 -5.64 -16.47 6.93
CA ALA A 125 -5.75 -16.25 8.38
C ALA A 125 -4.49 -15.62 8.99
N GLY A 126 -3.30 -15.94 8.46
CA GLY A 126 -2.05 -15.35 8.92
C GLY A 126 -1.97 -13.86 8.62
N TYR A 127 -2.36 -13.45 7.41
CA TYR A 127 -2.50 -12.06 7.00
C TYR A 127 -3.47 -11.28 7.91
N PHE A 128 -4.70 -11.79 8.08
CA PHE A 128 -5.69 -11.13 8.94
C PHE A 128 -5.25 -11.04 10.40
N ARG A 129 -4.60 -12.10 10.92
CA ARG A 129 -4.08 -12.10 12.28
C ARG A 129 -2.95 -11.09 12.47
N TYR A 130 -2.06 -10.95 11.49
CA TYR A 130 -0.93 -10.03 11.58
C TYR A 130 -1.37 -8.57 11.46
N PHE A 131 -2.12 -8.24 10.40
CA PHE A 131 -2.51 -6.87 10.12
C PHE A 131 -3.70 -6.39 10.96
N GLY A 132 -4.55 -7.29 11.46
CA GLY A 132 -5.66 -6.96 12.36
C GLY A 132 -6.54 -5.83 11.82
N ASP A 133 -6.78 -4.81 12.64
CA ASP A 133 -7.60 -3.63 12.31
C ASP A 133 -7.11 -2.81 11.10
N ARG A 134 -5.90 -3.11 10.58
CA ARG A 134 -5.38 -2.49 9.36
C ARG A 134 -6.08 -3.00 8.12
N VAL A 135 -6.56 -4.25 8.15
CA VAL A 135 -7.37 -4.78 7.06
C VAL A 135 -8.79 -4.27 7.25
N LYS A 136 -9.06 -3.10 6.67
CA LYS A 136 -10.38 -2.50 6.71
C LYS A 136 -11.33 -3.32 5.83
N GLY A 137 -12.63 -3.14 6.02
CA GLY A 137 -13.66 -3.73 5.16
C GLY A 137 -14.41 -4.92 5.77
N PRO A 138 -15.42 -5.43 5.06
CA PRO A 138 -16.34 -6.46 5.56
C PRO A 138 -15.65 -7.82 5.76
N ASP A 139 -16.00 -8.49 6.86
CA ASP A 139 -15.86 -9.92 7.17
C ASP A 139 -14.60 -10.65 6.68
N GLY A 140 -13.43 -10.03 6.76
CA GLY A 140 -12.19 -10.69 6.36
C GLY A 140 -12.08 -10.95 4.85
N LEU A 141 -12.64 -10.06 4.03
CA LEU A 141 -12.55 -10.14 2.56
C LEU A 141 -11.35 -9.34 1.99
N GLY A 142 -10.69 -8.50 2.80
CA GLY A 142 -9.44 -7.85 2.42
C GLY A 142 -9.57 -6.71 1.40
N TYR A 143 -10.79 -6.30 1.04
CA TYR A 143 -11.06 -5.12 0.21
C TYR A 143 -11.76 -4.02 1.03
N TYR A 144 -11.46 -2.77 0.73
CA TYR A 144 -12.00 -1.61 1.45
C TYR A 144 -11.75 -0.31 0.71
N SER A 145 -12.26 0.79 1.25
CA SER A 145 -11.85 2.13 0.86
C SER A 145 -11.61 3.01 2.07
N PHE A 146 -10.84 4.08 1.89
CA PHE A 146 -10.59 5.06 2.94
C PHE A 146 -10.22 6.43 2.36
N ASP A 147 -10.51 7.45 3.14
CA ASP A 147 -10.16 8.83 2.82
C ASP A 147 -8.85 9.23 3.52
N VAL A 148 -8.01 9.97 2.81
CA VAL A 148 -6.86 10.67 3.37
C VAL A 148 -7.18 12.17 3.38
N PRO A 149 -7.42 12.77 4.56
CA PRO A 149 -7.78 14.19 4.67
C PRO A 149 -6.58 15.11 4.49
N GLN A 150 -5.36 14.57 4.54
CA GLN A 150 -4.12 15.32 4.35
C GLN A 150 -3.69 15.28 2.87
N GLY A 151 -3.03 16.32 2.36
CA GLY A 151 -2.62 16.37 0.94
C GLY A 151 -3.06 17.61 0.16
N CYS A 152 -4.01 18.38 0.68
CA CYS A 152 -4.61 19.52 -0.01
C CYS A 152 -4.36 20.82 0.72
N THR A 153 -4.74 21.90 0.05
CA THR A 153 -4.97 23.21 0.65
C THR A 153 -5.76 23.05 1.96
N PRO A 154 -5.27 23.62 3.09
CA PRO A 154 -6.00 23.61 4.35
C PRO A 154 -7.45 24.10 4.16
N GLY A 155 -8.41 23.33 4.68
CA GLY A 155 -9.84 23.68 4.65
C GLY A 155 -10.66 23.09 3.49
N GLN A 156 -10.08 22.25 2.61
CA GLN A 156 -10.79 21.71 1.44
C GLN A 156 -11.38 20.28 1.55
N GLY A 157 -11.39 19.65 2.72
CA GLY A 157 -12.02 18.33 2.91
C GLY A 157 -11.11 17.15 2.53
N VAL A 158 -11.68 16.07 1.99
CA VAL A 158 -10.96 14.83 1.60
C VAL A 158 -10.11 15.08 0.36
N CYS A 159 -8.84 14.70 0.42
CA CYS A 159 -7.88 14.88 -0.67
C CYS A 159 -7.80 13.71 -1.62
N TRP A 160 -7.71 12.53 -1.03
CA TRP A 160 -7.59 11.28 -1.74
C TRP A 160 -8.59 10.30 -1.17
N HIS A 161 -9.35 9.68 -2.06
CA HIS A 161 -10.14 8.50 -1.75
C HIS A 161 -9.42 7.29 -2.33
N PHE A 162 -8.93 6.41 -1.47
CA PHE A 162 -8.27 5.17 -1.88
C PHE A 162 -9.26 4.03 -1.88
N ILE A 163 -9.19 3.20 -2.93
CA ILE A 163 -9.95 1.96 -3.05
C ILE A 163 -8.92 0.82 -3.10
N ALA A 164 -8.95 -0.03 -2.09
CA ALA A 164 -8.13 -1.22 -1.93
C ALA A 164 -8.96 -2.43 -2.36
N LEU A 165 -8.53 -3.11 -3.43
CA LEU A 165 -9.21 -4.27 -3.98
C LEU A 165 -8.45 -5.54 -3.61
N SER A 166 -9.18 -6.64 -3.37
CA SER A 166 -8.63 -7.98 -3.20
C SER A 166 -8.89 -8.77 -4.48
N SER A 167 -7.85 -9.01 -5.28
CA SER A 167 -7.94 -9.77 -6.54
C SER A 167 -8.14 -11.27 -6.32
N GLU A 168 -7.84 -11.75 -5.11
CA GLU A 168 -7.83 -13.17 -4.79
C GLU A 168 -9.17 -13.69 -4.28
N LEU A 169 -10.19 -12.83 -4.22
CA LEU A 169 -11.53 -13.23 -3.77
C LEU A 169 -12.11 -14.36 -4.59
N CYS A 170 -11.77 -14.51 -5.87
CA CYS A 170 -12.20 -15.63 -6.70
C CYS A 170 -11.58 -16.98 -6.31
N PHE A 171 -10.63 -16.99 -5.38
CA PHE A 171 -9.99 -18.20 -4.91
C PHE A 171 -10.49 -18.61 -3.53
N ALA A 172 -10.86 -17.64 -2.67
CA ALA A 172 -11.35 -17.88 -1.31
C ALA A 172 -12.71 -18.62 -1.25
N SER A 173 -12.97 -19.35 -0.17
CA SER A 173 -14.30 -19.90 0.14
C SER A 173 -15.29 -18.75 0.34
N GLY A 174 -16.41 -18.79 -0.39
CA GLY A 174 -17.38 -17.68 -0.48
C GLY A 174 -17.02 -16.61 -1.53
N GLY A 175 -16.00 -16.89 -2.35
CA GLY A 175 -15.45 -16.03 -3.38
C GLY A 175 -16.31 -15.80 -4.62
N CYS A 176 -15.83 -14.91 -5.49
CA CYS A 176 -16.58 -14.44 -6.65
C CYS A 176 -16.64 -15.47 -7.78
N GLY A 177 -17.83 -16.03 -8.00
CA GLY A 177 -18.23 -16.50 -9.32
C GLY A 177 -18.37 -15.41 -10.37
N ALA A 178 -18.61 -15.81 -11.62
CA ALA A 178 -18.97 -14.91 -12.71
C ALA A 178 -20.08 -13.94 -12.24
N PRO A 179 -19.96 -12.62 -12.50
CA PRO A 179 -20.97 -11.66 -12.06
C PRO A 179 -22.33 -12.05 -12.64
N SER A 180 -23.33 -12.27 -11.79
CA SER A 180 -24.71 -12.39 -12.26
C SER A 180 -25.23 -11.06 -12.84
N ASP A 181 -24.63 -9.94 -12.41
CA ASP A 181 -24.95 -8.57 -12.83
C ASP A 181 -23.71 -7.66 -12.64
N PRO A 182 -23.19 -6.98 -13.69
CA PRO A 182 -22.09 -6.02 -13.58
C PRO A 182 -22.41 -4.78 -12.73
N ALA A 183 -23.68 -4.42 -12.55
CA ALA A 183 -24.12 -3.26 -11.78
C ALA A 183 -24.43 -3.59 -10.31
N ASN A 184 -24.54 -4.88 -9.98
CA ASN A 184 -24.74 -5.36 -8.62
C ASN A 184 -24.04 -6.71 -8.47
N PRO A 185 -22.72 -6.73 -8.25
CA PRO A 185 -21.98 -7.95 -8.00
C PRO A 185 -22.39 -8.45 -6.61
N GLY A 186 -23.53 -9.15 -6.55
CA GLY A 186 -23.87 -9.97 -5.41
C GLY A 186 -22.79 -11.03 -5.17
N TRP A 187 -22.84 -11.70 -4.02
CA TRP A 187 -22.01 -12.83 -3.66
C TRP A 187 -21.94 -13.82 -4.84
N GLY A 188 -20.83 -13.81 -5.57
CA GLY A 188 -20.72 -14.52 -6.85
C GLY A 188 -20.81 -16.03 -6.63
N THR A 189 -21.65 -16.73 -7.40
CA THR A 189 -21.97 -18.14 -7.22
C THR A 189 -20.93 -19.13 -7.81
N GLY A 190 -19.65 -18.79 -7.84
CA GLY A 190 -18.76 -19.45 -8.82
C GLY A 190 -17.27 -19.52 -8.49
N CYS A 191 -16.94 -19.78 -7.24
CA CYS A 191 -15.75 -20.55 -6.93
C CYS A 191 -16.16 -22.02 -6.78
N THR A 192 -16.60 -22.67 -7.87
CA THR A 192 -16.72 -24.13 -7.91
C THR A 192 -15.82 -24.67 -9.00
N SER A 193 -14.81 -25.45 -8.60
CA SER A 193 -14.50 -26.72 -9.26
C SER A 193 -13.48 -27.52 -8.43
N GLY A 194 -13.90 -28.70 -7.96
CA GLY A 194 -13.02 -29.75 -7.43
C GLY A 194 -13.33 -30.19 -6.03
#